data_AF-A0A2J6MZ50-F1
#
_entry.id   AF-A0A2J6MZ50-F1
#
_cell.length_a   1.000
_cell.length_b   1.000
_cell.length_c   1.000
_cell.angle_alpha   90.00
_cell.angle_beta   90.00
_cell.angle_gamma   90.00
#
_symmetry.space_group_name_H-M   'P 1'
#
loop_
_entity.id
_entity.type
_entity.pdbx_description
1 polymer ?
#
loop_
_entity_poly.entity_id
_entity_poly.type
_entity_poly.pdbx_seq_one_letter_code
_entity_poly.pdbx_strand_id
1 'polypeptide(L)'
;MVRKKKLEEYEERIRQAMAVLAEVSEDNTTPRNIRRAAKDSMDALQTTEFTPAVRASNAISILDEILQDPNMPPYTRVKLWNVMSILEAIKD
;
A
#
# COMPACT_ATOMS: atom_id res chain seq x y z
N MET A 1 14.92 16.53 -16.85
CA MET A 1 14.22 17.23 -15.74
C MET A 1 12.88 16.59 -15.40
N VAL A 2 11.98 16.38 -16.37
CA VAL A 2 10.62 15.79 -16.15
C VAL A 2 10.64 14.40 -15.50
N ARG A 3 11.50 13.49 -15.98
CA ARG A 3 11.58 12.11 -15.45
C ARG A 3 11.98 12.04 -13.97
N LYS A 4 12.88 12.93 -13.53
CA LYS A 4 13.31 13.00 -12.13
C LYS A 4 12.17 13.47 -11.22
N LYS A 5 11.43 14.50 -11.63
CA LYS A 5 10.26 15.01 -10.90
C LYS A 5 9.15 13.95 -10.77
N LYS A 6 8.89 13.17 -11.82
CA LYS A 6 7.91 12.05 -11.81
C LYS A 6 8.32 10.97 -10.80
N LEU A 7 9.61 10.61 -10.74
CA LEU A 7 10.11 9.66 -9.76
C LEU A 7 9.99 10.18 -8.32
N GLU A 8 10.32 11.45 -8.08
CA GLU A 8 10.15 12.08 -6.76
C GLU A 8 8.68 12.06 -6.31
N GLU A 9 7.73 12.34 -7.22
CA GLU A 9 6.29 12.23 -6.95
C GLU A 9 5.86 10.80 -6.61
N TYR A 10 6.43 9.80 -7.28
CA TYR A 10 6.14 8.39 -6.99
C TYR A 10 6.66 7.96 -5.62
N GLU A 11 7.87 8.39 -5.25
CA GLU A 11 8.41 8.13 -3.91
C GLU A 11 7.62 8.85 -2.81
N GLU A 12 7.09 10.05 -3.09
CA GLU A 12 6.19 10.75 -2.16
C GLU A 12 4.87 9.99 -1.96
N ARG A 13 4.24 9.52 -3.05
CA ARG A 13 3.03 8.69 -2.96
C ARG A 13 3.27 7.39 -2.21
N ILE A 14 4.41 6.73 -2.45
CA ILE A 14 4.79 5.54 -1.71
C ILE A 14 4.95 5.86 -0.21
N ARG A 15 5.60 6.97 0.16
CA ARG A 15 5.69 7.40 1.57
C ARG A 15 4.32 7.63 2.20
N GLN A 16 3.38 8.24 1.48
CA GLN A 16 2.01 8.44 1.97
C GLN A 16 1.28 7.10 2.19
N ALA A 17 1.37 6.19 1.22
CA ALA A 17 0.83 4.83 1.35
C ALA A 17 1.43 4.08 2.55
N MET A 18 2.75 4.16 2.72
CA MET A 18 3.49 3.53 3.83
C MET A 18 3.01 4.03 5.20
N ALA A 19 2.73 5.32 5.35
CA ALA A 19 2.23 5.86 6.61
C ALA A 19 0.86 5.27 6.99
N VAL A 20 -0.06 5.18 6.03
CA VAL A 20 -1.39 4.60 6.28
C VAL A 20 -1.31 3.10 6.55
N LEU A 21 -0.48 2.37 5.80
CA LEU A 21 -0.26 0.94 6.03
C LEU A 21 0.36 0.66 7.40
N ALA A 22 1.30 1.50 7.86
CA ALA A 22 1.90 1.38 9.18
C ALA A 22 0.83 1.50 10.28
N GLU A 23 -0.06 2.49 10.19
CA GLU A 23 -1.19 2.63 11.14
C GLU A 23 -2.05 1.37 11.20
N VAL A 24 -2.40 0.79 10.04
CA VAL A 24 -3.20 -0.45 10.00
C VAL A 24 -2.43 -1.64 10.59
N SER A 25 -1.13 -1.71 10.33
CA SER A 25 -0.27 -2.80 10.78
C SER A 25 -0.09 -2.86 12.31
N GLU A 26 -0.23 -1.71 12.97
CA GLU A 26 -0.07 -1.52 14.42
C GLU A 26 -1.40 -1.49 15.19
N ASP A 27 -2.53 -1.41 14.48
CA ASP A 27 -3.85 -1.35 15.10
C ASP A 27 -4.30 -2.70 15.65
N ASN A 28 -4.14 -2.90 16.96
CA ASN A 28 -4.52 -4.14 17.65
C ASN A 28 -6.02 -4.48 17.61
N THR A 29 -6.89 -3.56 17.19
CA THR A 29 -8.33 -3.82 17.01
C THR A 29 -8.65 -4.42 15.64
N THR A 30 -7.71 -4.36 14.69
CA THR A 30 -7.82 -5.01 13.37
C THR A 30 -7.34 -6.47 13.43
N PRO A 31 -8.02 -7.46 12.82
CA PRO A 31 -7.59 -8.87 12.77
C PRO A 31 -6.16 -9.09 12.29
N ARG A 32 -5.47 -10.10 12.84
CA ARG A 32 -4.03 -10.34 12.64
C ARG A 32 -3.63 -10.53 11.17
N ASN A 33 -4.45 -11.22 10.39
CA ASN A 33 -4.20 -11.45 8.96
C ASN A 33 -4.24 -10.15 8.15
N ILE A 34 -5.15 -9.22 8.49
CA ILE A 34 -5.24 -7.90 7.84
C ILE A 34 -4.02 -7.05 8.18
N ARG A 35 -3.60 -7.04 9.45
CA ARG A 35 -2.37 -6.35 9.86
C ARG A 35 -1.14 -6.93 9.18
N ARG A 36 -1.12 -8.25 8.97
CA ARG A 36 -0.04 -8.92 8.24
C ARG A 36 -0.03 -8.49 6.77
N ALA A 37 -1.18 -8.50 6.08
CA ALA A 37 -1.26 -8.04 4.70
C ALA A 37 -0.78 -6.60 4.55
N ALA A 38 -1.10 -5.71 5.51
CA ALA A 38 -0.57 -4.35 5.51
C ALA A 38 0.97 -4.31 5.58
N LYS A 39 1.59 -5.17 6.41
CA LYS A 39 3.07 -5.30 6.45
C LYS A 39 3.64 -5.88 5.17
N ASP A 40 3.03 -6.92 4.64
CA ASP A 40 3.47 -7.54 3.39
C ASP A 40 3.39 -6.53 2.22
N SER A 41 2.36 -5.67 2.18
CA SER A 41 2.28 -4.54 1.24
C SER A 41 3.38 -3.51 1.45
N MET A 42 3.76 -3.20 2.71
CA MET A 42 4.87 -2.30 3.02
C MET A 42 6.20 -2.87 2.50
N ASP A 43 6.46 -4.14 2.74
CA ASP A 43 7.67 -4.83 2.27
C ASP A 43 7.74 -4.82 0.73
N ALA A 44 6.61 -5.04 0.05
CA ALA A 44 6.50 -4.95 -1.40
C ALA A 44 6.79 -3.54 -1.95
N LEU A 45 6.47 -2.49 -1.19
CA LEU A 45 6.76 -1.10 -1.57
C LEU A 45 8.22 -0.69 -1.33
N GLN A 46 8.88 -1.31 -0.36
CA GLN A 46 10.25 -0.96 0.06
C GLN A 46 11.36 -1.71 -0.67
N THR A 47 11.04 -2.80 -1.37
CA THR A 47 12.04 -3.52 -2.17
C THR A 47 12.74 -2.60 -3.17
N THR A 48 14.06 -2.80 -3.33
CA THR A 48 14.90 -2.02 -4.26
C THR A 48 15.10 -2.71 -5.60
N GLU A 49 14.59 -3.93 -5.75
CA GLU A 49 14.79 -4.77 -6.93
C GLU A 49 13.92 -4.35 -8.12
N PHE A 50 12.81 -3.64 -7.87
CA PHE A 50 11.79 -3.35 -8.88
C PHE A 50 11.54 -1.86 -9.08
N THR A 51 10.94 -1.50 -10.23
CA THR A 51 10.49 -0.13 -10.51
C THR A 51 9.36 0.27 -9.56
N PRO A 52 9.15 1.58 -9.31
CA PRO A 52 8.03 2.05 -8.48
C PRO A 52 6.67 1.50 -8.92
N ALA A 53 6.43 1.37 -10.23
CA ALA A 53 5.19 0.83 -10.77
C ALA A 53 5.00 -0.66 -10.43
N VAL A 54 6.04 -1.49 -10.56
CA VAL A 54 5.98 -2.92 -10.20
C VAL A 54 5.76 -3.10 -8.70
N ARG A 55 6.46 -2.32 -7.87
CA ARG A 55 6.25 -2.33 -6.41
C ARG A 55 4.82 -1.97 -6.04
N ALA A 56 4.28 -0.91 -6.64
CA ALA A 56 2.90 -0.48 -6.43
C ALA A 56 1.90 -1.56 -6.87
N SER A 57 2.11 -2.19 -8.03
CA SER A 57 1.28 -3.30 -8.51
C SER A 57 1.28 -4.49 -7.54
N ASN A 58 2.44 -4.90 -7.03
CA ASN A 58 2.55 -6.00 -6.08
C ASN A 58 1.80 -5.68 -4.78
N ALA A 59 1.96 -4.47 -4.25
CA ALA A 59 1.24 -4.03 -3.06
C ALA A 59 -0.28 -3.99 -3.28
N ILE A 60 -0.75 -3.48 -4.43
CA ILE A 60 -2.17 -3.46 -4.79
C ILE A 60 -2.74 -4.88 -4.84
N SER A 61 -2.04 -5.85 -5.44
CA SER A 61 -2.51 -7.25 -5.48
C SER A 61 -2.71 -7.85 -4.08
N ILE A 62 -1.79 -7.58 -3.14
CA ILE A 62 -1.93 -8.02 -1.74
C ILE A 62 -3.15 -7.36 -1.09
N LEU A 63 -3.35 -6.06 -1.34
CA LEU A 63 -4.45 -5.30 -0.76
C LEU A 63 -5.82 -5.72 -1.32
N ASP A 64 -5.90 -6.02 -2.61
CA ASP A 64 -7.15 -6.45 -3.26
C ASP A 64 -7.62 -7.80 -2.70
N GLU A 65 -6.68 -8.73 -2.48
CA GLU A 65 -6.99 -10.04 -1.85
C GLU A 65 -7.53 -9.85 -0.43
N ILE A 66 -6.84 -9.11 0.43
CA ILE A 66 -7.25 -8.95 1.83
C ILE A 66 -8.54 -8.12 1.97
N LEU A 67 -8.84 -7.23 1.02
CA LEU A 67 -10.09 -6.49 0.98
C LEU A 67 -11.32 -7.41 0.81
N GLN A 68 -11.16 -8.63 0.31
CA GLN A 68 -12.26 -9.61 0.24
C GLN A 68 -12.53 -10.32 1.58
N ASP A 69 -11.72 -10.07 2.62
CA ASP A 69 -11.89 -10.73 3.92
C ASP A 69 -13.23 -10.36 4.59
N PRO A 70 -14.04 -11.35 5.02
CA PRO A 70 -15.34 -11.09 5.63
C PRO A 70 -15.25 -10.44 7.03
N ASN A 71 -14.12 -10.58 7.71
CA ASN A 71 -13.85 -10.00 9.03
C ASN A 71 -13.18 -8.62 8.96
N MET A 72 -13.04 -8.03 7.76
CA MET A 72 -12.43 -6.72 7.57
C MET A 72 -13.24 -5.59 8.22
N PRO A 73 -12.68 -4.86 9.20
CA PRO A 73 -13.37 -3.74 9.82
C PRO A 73 -13.67 -2.63 8.80
N PRO A 74 -14.86 -1.99 8.84
CA PRO A 74 -15.24 -0.96 7.86
C PRO A 74 -14.26 0.22 7.78
N TYR A 75 -13.72 0.66 8.92
CA TYR A 75 -12.76 1.78 8.93
C TYR A 75 -11.41 1.37 8.31
N THR A 76 -10.93 0.15 8.60
CA THR A 76 -9.71 -0.40 8.00
C THR A 76 -9.86 -0.54 6.50
N ARG A 77 -11.02 -1.02 6.05
CA ARG A 77 -11.36 -1.10 4.61
C ARG A 77 -11.18 0.25 3.93
N VAL A 78 -11.75 1.33 4.48
CA VAL A 78 -11.62 2.68 3.91
C VAL A 78 -10.15 3.13 3.86
N LYS A 79 -9.36 2.86 4.90
CA LYS A 79 -7.92 3.17 4.90
C LYS A 79 -7.18 2.44 3.78
N LEU A 80 -7.41 1.13 3.61
CA LEU A 80 -6.74 0.33 2.58
C LEU A 80 -7.19 0.73 1.15
N TRP A 81 -8.46 1.10 0.97
CA TRP A 81 -8.93 1.67 -0.30
C TRP A 81 -8.21 2.97 -0.66
N ASN A 82 -8.02 3.88 0.32
CA ASN A 82 -7.23 5.08 0.11
C ASN A 82 -5.78 4.76 -0.31
N VAL A 83 -5.16 3.74 0.30
CA VAL A 83 -3.83 3.27 -0.11
C VAL A 83 -3.83 2.80 -1.57
N MET A 84 -4.80 1.99 -1.99
CA MET A 84 -4.89 1.55 -3.38
C MET A 84 -5.00 2.74 -4.33
N SER A 85 -5.87 3.72 -4.05
CA SER A 85 -6.02 4.92 -4.89
C SER A 85 -4.73 5.74 -5.01
N ILE A 86 -3.94 5.83 -3.94
CA ILE A 86 -2.61 6.51 -3.97
C ILE A 86 -1.64 5.75 -4.88
N LEU A 87 -1.61 4.41 -4.77
CA LEU A 87 -0.68 3.55 -5.50
C LEU A 87 -1.04 3.40 -6.99
N GLU A 88 -2.34 3.37 -7.34
CA GLU A 88 -2.82 3.28 -8.73
C GLU A 88 -2.33 4.43 -9.64
N ALA A 89 -1.97 5.56 -9.04
CA ALA A 89 -1.46 6.71 -9.75
C ALA A 89 0.02 6.54 -10.17
N ILE A 90 0.72 5.51 -9.67
CA ILE A 90 2.09 5.15 -10.01
C ILE A 90 2.08 4.20 -11.22
N LYS A 91 2.62 4.65 -12.35
CA LYS A 91 2.59 3.92 -13.63
C LYS A 91 3.92 4.10 -14.36
N ASP A 92 4.36 3.11 -15.14
CA ASP A 92 5.56 3.25 -15.99
C ASP A 92 5.43 4.45 -16.95
#